data_AF-A0A3M9XK70-F1
#
_entry.id   AF-A0A3M9XK70-F1
#
_cell.length_a   1.000
_cell.length_b   1.000
_cell.length_c   1.000
_cell.angle_alpha   90.00
_cell.angle_beta   90.00
_cell.angle_gamma   90.00
#
_symmetry.space_group_name_H-M   'P 1'
#
loop_
_entity.id
_entity.type
_entity.pdbx_description
1 polymer ?
#
loop_
_entity_poly.entity_id
_entity_poly.type
_entity_poly.pdbx_seq_one_letter_code
_entity_poly.pdbx_strand_id
1 'polypeptide(L)'
;MHDFFRTLSPEQFDAQVTVHADGSYAYSYDGVLIFVPALIQACRAGFLEAQLEAQLKGAASHLLQEGFRSADYLGRGRYAVVLERSRAKGESSFFPSHEIKVFSIRPRPDGTILIGGSRPSATAPCQLVGTDAEIDGRLTVTLEKGIKVLGHNAQTKLSTLDHFGSYQWRIKSPDADPFMIVQPTK
;
A
#
# COMPACT_ATOMS: atom_id res chain seq x y z
N MET A 1 -15.47 1.92 -15.64
CA MET A 1 -14.33 2.22 -14.74
C MET A 1 -13.64 0.96 -14.20
N HIS A 2 -13.50 -0.11 -15.00
CA HIS A 2 -12.88 -1.36 -14.53
C HIS A 2 -11.37 -1.21 -14.23
N ASP A 3 -10.73 -0.19 -14.83
CA ASP A 3 -9.29 0.08 -14.68
C ASP A 3 -8.95 1.12 -13.60
N PHE A 4 -9.96 1.69 -12.92
CA PHE A 4 -9.74 2.77 -11.94
C PHE A 4 -8.81 2.33 -10.80
N PHE A 5 -9.09 1.18 -10.19
CA PHE A 5 -8.27 0.67 -9.07
C PHE A 5 -6.88 0.19 -9.50
N ARG A 6 -6.73 -0.29 -10.75
CA ARG A 6 -5.46 -0.77 -11.29
C ARG A 6 -4.43 0.36 -11.52
N THR A 7 -4.90 1.60 -11.48
CA THR A 7 -4.12 2.79 -11.84
C THR A 7 -3.98 3.78 -10.67
N LEU A 8 -4.45 3.39 -9.47
CA LEU A 8 -4.18 4.13 -8.25
C LEU A 8 -2.75 3.86 -7.77
N SER A 9 -2.00 4.92 -7.53
CA SER A 9 -0.66 4.87 -6.93
C SER A 9 -0.67 5.54 -5.56
N PRO A 10 0.12 5.06 -4.59
CA PRO A 10 0.38 5.81 -3.37
C PRO A 10 1.13 7.12 -3.68
N GLU A 11 0.78 8.18 -2.96
CA GLU A 11 1.52 9.44 -2.93
C GLU A 11 2.08 9.67 -1.52
N GLN A 12 1.23 9.74 -0.49
CA GLN A 12 1.68 9.86 0.90
C GLN A 12 0.95 8.84 1.75
N PHE A 13 1.62 8.14 2.67
CA PHE A 13 0.91 7.14 3.47
C PHE A 13 1.63 6.70 4.75
N ASP A 14 0.82 6.20 5.68
CA ASP A 14 1.23 5.33 6.76
C ASP A 14 0.49 4.00 6.64
N ALA A 15 1.23 2.94 6.39
CA ALA A 15 0.72 1.58 6.28
C ALA A 15 1.19 0.75 7.47
N GLN A 16 0.28 0.01 8.07
CA GLN A 16 0.59 -0.89 9.18
C GLN A 16 0.16 -2.31 8.86
N VAL A 17 0.96 -3.28 9.25
CA VAL A 17 0.66 -4.71 9.15
C VAL A 17 0.93 -5.34 10.50
N THR A 18 -0.06 -6.01 11.06
CA THR A 18 0.09 -6.85 12.25
C THR A 18 -0.04 -8.30 11.84
N VAL A 19 0.99 -9.10 12.12
CA VAL A 19 0.96 -10.56 11.92
C VAL A 19 0.70 -11.23 13.25
N HIS A 20 -0.30 -12.12 13.27
CA HIS A 20 -0.69 -12.87 14.44
C HIS A 20 0.01 -14.23 14.51
N ALA A 21 0.12 -14.80 15.71
CA ALA A 21 0.82 -16.07 15.94
C ALA A 21 0.18 -17.25 15.19
N ASP A 22 -1.13 -17.23 14.94
CA ASP A 22 -1.84 -18.25 14.17
C ASP A 22 -1.60 -18.19 12.65
N GLY A 23 -0.97 -17.10 12.18
CA GLY A 23 -0.71 -16.79 10.78
C GLY A 23 -1.81 -15.99 10.07
N SER A 24 -2.86 -15.57 10.79
CA SER A 24 -3.74 -14.50 10.35
C SER A 24 -3.00 -13.15 10.41
N TYR A 25 -3.55 -12.14 9.76
CA TYR A 25 -2.99 -10.80 9.80
C TYR A 25 -4.06 -9.72 9.60
N ALA A 26 -3.76 -8.54 10.11
CA ALA A 26 -4.50 -7.33 9.85
C ALA A 26 -3.58 -6.28 9.23
N TYR A 27 -4.15 -5.38 8.44
CA TYR A 27 -3.43 -4.23 7.94
C TYR A 27 -4.32 -3.00 7.86
N SER A 28 -3.69 -1.84 7.98
CA SER A 28 -4.31 -0.54 7.76
C SER A 28 -3.50 0.30 6.78
N TYR A 29 -4.19 1.23 6.15
CA TYR A 29 -3.61 2.24 5.28
C TYR A 29 -4.33 3.56 5.54
N ASP A 30 -3.56 4.59 5.86
CA ASP A 30 -4.01 5.98 5.93
C ASP A 30 -3.11 6.78 4.99
N GLY A 31 -3.69 7.44 3.98
CA GLY A 31 -2.89 8.21 3.05
C GLY A 31 -3.63 8.73 1.83
N VAL A 32 -2.84 9.20 0.87
CA VAL A 32 -3.29 9.73 -0.40
C VAL A 32 -3.00 8.72 -1.52
N LEU A 33 -4.04 8.38 -2.28
CA LEU A 33 -3.93 7.66 -3.55
C LEU A 33 -4.15 8.63 -4.71
N ILE A 34 -3.39 8.47 -5.78
CA ILE A 34 -3.51 9.26 -7.01
C ILE A 34 -3.89 8.37 -8.20
N PHE A 35 -4.89 8.79 -8.96
CA PHE A 35 -5.23 8.21 -10.25
C PHE A 35 -4.23 8.68 -11.30
N VAL A 36 -3.27 7.80 -11.63
CA VAL A 36 -2.11 8.12 -12.50
C VAL A 36 -2.50 8.74 -13.85
N PRO A 37 -3.57 8.31 -14.56
CA PRO A 37 -3.94 8.93 -15.83
C PRO A 37 -4.33 10.42 -15.72
N ALA A 38 -4.93 10.86 -14.60
CA ALA A 38 -5.22 12.28 -14.37
C ALA A 38 -3.94 13.11 -14.20
N LEU A 39 -2.93 12.54 -13.54
CA LEU A 39 -1.61 13.16 -13.42
C LEU A 39 -0.97 13.33 -14.80
N ILE A 40 -0.98 12.27 -15.63
CA ILE A 40 -0.42 12.30 -16.99
C ILE A 40 -1.10 13.37 -17.84
N GLN A 41 -2.44 13.48 -17.79
CA GLN A 41 -3.15 14.52 -18.53
C GLN A 41 -2.76 15.91 -18.05
N ALA A 42 -2.78 16.15 -16.74
CA ALA A 42 -2.43 17.45 -16.18
C ALA A 42 -0.99 17.86 -16.54
N CYS A 43 -0.05 16.91 -16.57
CA CYS A 43 1.33 17.17 -16.99
C CYS A 43 1.45 17.48 -18.48
N ARG A 44 0.69 16.79 -19.34
CA ARG A 44 0.78 16.97 -20.81
C ARG A 44 0.04 18.20 -21.30
N ALA A 45 -1.15 18.47 -20.75
CA ALA A 45 -2.04 19.53 -21.20
C ALA A 45 -1.93 20.81 -20.36
N GLY A 46 -1.28 20.75 -19.19
CA GLY A 46 -1.22 21.87 -18.23
C GLY A 46 -2.52 22.06 -17.43
N PHE A 47 -3.58 21.30 -17.72
CA PHE A 47 -4.86 21.33 -17.01
C PHE A 47 -5.49 19.93 -16.98
N LEU A 48 -6.47 19.76 -16.09
CA LEU A 48 -7.33 18.60 -16.04
C LEU A 48 -8.72 18.97 -16.56
N GLU A 49 -9.26 18.20 -17.49
CA GLU A 49 -10.58 18.47 -18.08
C GLU A 49 -11.69 18.41 -17.02
N ALA A 50 -12.61 19.38 -17.04
CA ALA A 50 -13.69 19.49 -16.07
C ALA A 50 -14.60 18.26 -16.05
N GLN A 51 -14.83 17.63 -17.21
CA GLN A 51 -15.60 16.39 -17.30
C GLN A 51 -14.89 15.23 -16.58
N LEU A 52 -13.58 15.09 -16.77
CA LEU A 52 -12.81 14.07 -16.07
C LEU A 52 -12.75 14.36 -14.57
N GLU A 53 -12.54 15.62 -14.17
CA GLU A 53 -12.57 16.03 -12.76
C GLU A 53 -13.90 15.66 -12.08
N ALA A 54 -15.02 15.90 -12.75
CA ALA A 54 -16.34 15.52 -12.24
C ALA A 54 -16.51 13.99 -12.11
N GLN A 55 -16.00 13.22 -13.07
CA GLN A 55 -16.02 11.75 -13.00
C GLN A 55 -15.16 11.22 -11.85
N LEU A 56 -13.96 11.77 -11.68
CA LEU A 56 -13.03 11.39 -10.60
C LEU A 56 -13.61 11.72 -9.23
N LYS A 57 -14.29 12.86 -9.09
CA LYS A 57 -15.03 13.19 -7.87
C LYS A 57 -16.09 12.12 -7.55
N GLY A 58 -16.83 11.64 -8.56
CA GLY A 58 -17.81 10.56 -8.39
C GLY A 58 -17.20 9.21 -8.04
N ALA A 59 -15.98 8.92 -8.50
CA ALA A 59 -15.28 7.66 -8.26
C ALA A 59 -14.91 7.42 -6.78
N ALA A 60 -14.94 8.45 -5.92
CA ALA A 60 -14.76 8.29 -4.48
C ALA A 60 -15.76 7.28 -3.86
N SER A 61 -17.00 7.25 -4.38
CA SER A 61 -18.02 6.28 -3.96
C SER A 61 -17.64 4.83 -4.25
N HIS A 62 -16.86 4.59 -5.30
CA HIS A 62 -16.38 3.24 -5.64
C HIS A 62 -15.32 2.76 -4.64
N LEU A 63 -14.47 3.66 -4.13
CA LEU A 63 -13.51 3.31 -3.07
C LEU A 63 -14.24 2.83 -1.82
N LEU A 64 -15.31 3.50 -1.42
CA LEU A 64 -16.13 3.06 -0.27
C LEU A 64 -16.72 1.67 -0.50
N GLN A 65 -17.18 1.37 -1.73
CA GLN A 65 -17.70 0.05 -2.08
C GLN A 65 -16.64 -1.05 -2.04
N GLU A 66 -15.37 -0.73 -2.33
CA GLU A 66 -14.23 -1.65 -2.19
C GLU A 66 -13.76 -1.83 -0.73
N GLY A 67 -14.50 -1.28 0.23
CA GLY A 67 -14.28 -1.46 1.66
C GLY A 67 -13.32 -0.46 2.28
N PHE A 68 -13.01 0.64 1.59
CA PHE A 68 -12.37 1.78 2.26
C PHE A 68 -13.33 2.39 3.28
N ARG A 69 -12.82 2.72 4.46
CA ARG A 69 -13.58 3.35 5.54
C ARG A 69 -13.91 4.80 5.20
N SER A 70 -12.98 5.51 4.55
CA SER A 70 -13.20 6.86 4.01
C SER A 70 -12.48 7.02 2.67
N ALA A 71 -13.01 7.92 1.85
CA ALA A 71 -12.45 8.29 0.56
C ALA A 71 -12.89 9.71 0.19
N ASP A 72 -12.05 10.70 0.51
CA ASP A 72 -12.31 12.11 0.25
C ASP A 72 -11.55 12.57 -0.99
N TYR A 73 -12.29 13.09 -1.97
CA TYR A 73 -11.68 13.62 -3.19
C TYR A 73 -10.99 14.96 -2.94
N LEU A 74 -9.68 15.02 -3.18
CA LEU A 74 -8.85 16.21 -2.96
C LEU A 74 -8.67 17.05 -4.24
N GLY A 75 -9.23 16.60 -5.36
CA GLY A 75 -9.04 17.21 -6.67
C GLY A 75 -7.87 16.60 -7.44
N ARG A 76 -7.87 16.82 -8.76
CA ARG A 76 -6.79 16.37 -9.66
C ARG A 76 -6.46 14.88 -9.56
N GLY A 77 -7.48 14.04 -9.36
CA GLY A 77 -7.33 12.59 -9.24
C GLY A 77 -6.77 12.09 -7.91
N ARG A 78 -6.69 12.94 -6.87
CA ARG A 78 -6.21 12.55 -5.54
C ARG A 78 -7.36 12.21 -4.59
N TYR A 79 -7.15 11.19 -3.77
CA TYR A 79 -8.09 10.73 -2.76
C TYR A 79 -7.37 10.55 -1.43
N ALA A 80 -7.81 11.25 -0.38
CA ALA A 80 -7.45 10.89 0.99
C ALA A 80 -8.30 9.67 1.38
N VAL A 81 -7.66 8.58 1.79
CA VAL A 81 -8.31 7.31 2.03
C VAL A 81 -7.86 6.68 3.34
N VAL A 82 -8.80 6.02 4.00
CA VAL A 82 -8.52 5.16 5.16
C VAL A 82 -9.05 3.77 4.87
N LEU A 83 -8.23 2.75 5.12
CA LEU A 83 -8.58 1.35 4.98
C LEU A 83 -8.11 0.56 6.20
N GLU A 84 -8.93 -0.39 6.63
CA GLU A 84 -8.58 -1.41 7.61
C GLU A 84 -9.10 -2.76 7.07
N ARG A 85 -8.26 -3.80 7.09
CA ARG A 85 -8.66 -5.13 6.65
C ARG A 85 -7.99 -6.20 7.52
N SER A 86 -8.73 -7.26 7.79
CA SER A 86 -8.21 -8.49 8.38
C SER A 86 -8.33 -9.64 7.38
N ARG A 87 -7.41 -10.60 7.50
CA ARG A 87 -7.31 -11.76 6.62
C ARG A 87 -6.99 -12.99 7.44
N ALA A 88 -7.65 -14.09 7.09
CA ALA A 88 -7.41 -15.37 7.71
C ALA A 88 -6.06 -15.95 7.28
N LYS A 89 -5.59 -16.94 8.03
CA LYS A 89 -4.38 -17.69 7.69
C LYS A 89 -4.47 -18.25 6.26
N GLY A 90 -3.42 -18.04 5.49
CA GLY A 90 -3.31 -18.56 4.11
C GLY A 90 -3.88 -17.63 3.04
N GLU A 91 -4.62 -16.58 3.41
CA GLU A 91 -5.13 -15.62 2.43
C GLU A 91 -4.04 -14.64 2.00
N SER A 92 -3.95 -14.36 0.70
CA SER A 92 -3.04 -13.34 0.18
C SER A 92 -3.71 -11.97 0.12
N SER A 93 -2.93 -10.90 0.25
CA SER A 93 -3.40 -9.54 0.03
C SER A 93 -2.39 -8.69 -0.71
N PHE A 94 -2.92 -7.78 -1.52
CA PHE A 94 -2.18 -6.84 -2.34
C PHE A 94 -2.88 -5.49 -2.21
N PHE A 95 -2.13 -4.44 -1.90
CA PHE A 95 -2.71 -3.11 -1.69
C PHE A 95 -1.88 -2.04 -2.41
N PRO A 96 -2.47 -1.07 -3.12
CA PRO A 96 -3.92 -0.94 -3.38
C PRO A 96 -4.46 -1.94 -4.41
N SER A 97 -3.65 -2.36 -5.38
CA SER A 97 -4.03 -3.38 -6.36
C SER A 97 -2.92 -4.42 -6.56
N HIS A 98 -3.16 -5.43 -7.40
CA HIS A 98 -2.13 -6.43 -7.72
C HIS A 98 -1.00 -5.84 -8.60
N GLU A 99 -1.37 -4.91 -9.48
CA GLU A 99 -0.55 -4.24 -10.48
C GLU A 99 0.31 -3.14 -9.84
N ILE A 100 -0.32 -2.26 -9.05
CA ILE A 100 0.34 -1.18 -8.32
C ILE A 100 0.12 -1.46 -6.84
N LYS A 101 1.16 -1.97 -6.17
CA LYS A 101 1.11 -2.25 -4.72
C LYS A 101 2.10 -1.38 -3.95
N VAL A 102 1.67 -0.91 -2.79
CA VAL A 102 2.54 -0.44 -1.72
C VAL A 102 3.20 -1.66 -1.08
N PHE A 103 2.39 -2.67 -0.76
CA PHE A 103 2.83 -3.91 -0.15
C PHE A 103 1.94 -5.09 -0.56
N SER A 104 2.48 -6.28 -0.36
CA SER A 104 1.81 -7.57 -0.46
C SER A 104 2.10 -8.39 0.76
N ILE A 105 1.11 -9.19 1.17
CA ILE A 105 1.23 -10.19 2.22
C ILE A 105 0.88 -11.52 1.58
N ARG A 106 1.85 -12.42 1.50
CA ARG A 106 1.77 -13.67 0.76
C ARG A 106 2.19 -14.84 1.65
N PRO A 107 1.22 -15.56 2.22
CA PRO A 107 1.48 -16.86 2.83
C PRO A 107 2.05 -17.85 1.80
N ARG A 108 2.94 -18.74 2.25
CA ARG A 108 3.63 -19.74 1.42
C ARG A 108 3.32 -21.16 1.89
N PRO A 109 3.47 -22.19 1.03
CA PRO A 109 3.21 -23.58 1.38
C PRO A 109 4.05 -24.13 2.55
N ASP A 110 5.25 -23.56 2.78
CA ASP A 110 6.13 -23.91 3.90
C ASP A 110 5.68 -23.30 5.25
N GLY A 111 4.53 -22.61 5.26
CA GLY A 111 3.97 -21.94 6.43
C GLY A 111 4.61 -20.58 6.74
N THR A 112 5.53 -20.09 5.91
CA THR A 112 6.08 -18.74 6.04
C THR A 112 5.16 -17.70 5.41
N ILE A 113 5.29 -16.44 5.83
CA ILE A 113 4.60 -15.30 5.25
C ILE A 113 5.66 -14.35 4.70
N LEU A 114 5.55 -14.04 3.41
CA LEU A 114 6.31 -12.96 2.78
C LEU A 114 5.50 -11.68 2.82
N ILE A 115 6.04 -10.67 3.49
CA ILE A 115 5.61 -9.28 3.38
C ILE A 115 6.59 -8.61 2.43
N GLY A 116 6.10 -8.04 1.33
CA GLY A 116 6.96 -7.46 0.30
C GLY A 116 6.33 -6.26 -0.36
N GLY A 117 7.11 -5.22 -0.61
CA GLY A 117 6.70 -4.06 -1.40
C GLY A 117 6.47 -4.40 -2.86
N SER A 118 5.99 -3.43 -3.64
CA SER A 118 6.09 -3.53 -5.09
C SER A 118 7.29 -2.80 -5.63
N ARG A 119 7.91 -3.45 -6.60
CA ARG A 119 8.52 -2.76 -7.72
C ARG A 119 7.43 -2.64 -8.80
N PRO A 120 6.96 -1.43 -9.16
CA PRO A 120 6.25 -1.23 -10.41
C PRO A 120 7.15 -1.73 -11.53
N SER A 121 6.55 -2.35 -12.56
CA SER A 121 7.33 -2.76 -13.72
C SER A 121 7.98 -1.53 -14.35
N ALA A 122 9.20 -1.69 -14.90
CA ALA A 122 10.00 -0.63 -15.53
C ALA A 122 9.30 0.11 -16.70
N THR A 123 8.08 -0.31 -17.05
CA THR A 123 7.23 0.23 -18.11
C THR A 123 6.21 1.28 -17.64
N ALA A 124 6.19 1.66 -16.35
CA ALA A 124 5.33 2.75 -15.86
C ALA A 124 5.73 4.08 -16.55
N PRO A 125 4.89 4.63 -17.44
CA PRO A 125 5.33 5.56 -18.50
C PRO A 125 5.60 6.99 -18.05
N CYS A 126 5.35 7.30 -16.77
CA CYS A 126 5.92 8.45 -16.09
C CYS A 126 6.40 7.92 -14.75
N GLN A 127 7.70 7.73 -14.58
CA GLN A 127 8.25 7.84 -13.24
C GLN A 127 7.76 9.20 -12.71
N LEU A 128 7.25 9.22 -11.49
CA LEU A 128 6.79 10.42 -10.78
C LEU A 128 7.84 11.55 -10.73
N VAL A 129 9.06 11.27 -11.18
CA VAL A 129 10.17 12.18 -11.50
C VAL A 129 9.69 13.28 -12.46
N GLY A 130 9.56 14.51 -11.94
CA GLY A 130 9.13 15.69 -12.69
C GLY A 130 7.66 16.06 -12.51
N THR A 131 6.94 15.37 -11.62
CA THR A 131 5.62 15.76 -11.13
C THR A 131 5.69 16.09 -9.63
N ASP A 132 4.82 16.95 -9.12
CA ASP A 132 4.75 17.24 -7.67
C ASP A 132 4.36 16.01 -6.81
N ALA A 133 4.01 14.88 -7.43
CA ALA A 133 3.55 13.67 -6.76
C ALA A 133 4.75 12.77 -6.42
N GLU A 134 5.47 13.07 -5.35
CA GLU A 134 6.51 12.17 -4.82
C GLU A 134 5.90 11.08 -3.94
N ILE A 135 6.45 9.86 -3.99
CA ILE A 135 6.08 8.82 -3.04
C ILE A 135 6.73 9.16 -1.70
N ASP A 136 5.90 9.31 -0.68
CA ASP A 136 6.34 9.52 0.67
C ASP A 136 5.56 8.68 1.69
N GLY A 137 6.06 7.47 1.93
CA GLY A 137 5.37 6.48 2.73
C GLY A 137 6.14 5.92 3.90
N ARG A 138 5.41 5.38 4.87
CA ARG A 138 5.93 4.50 5.91
C ARG A 138 5.18 3.17 5.86
N LEU A 139 5.94 2.08 5.97
CA LEU A 139 5.40 0.76 6.26
C LEU A 139 5.91 0.33 7.64
N THR A 140 5.00 -0.06 8.51
CA THR A 140 5.30 -0.61 9.83
C THR A 140 4.74 -2.03 9.92
N VAL A 141 5.60 -3.00 10.22
CA VAL A 141 5.19 -4.39 10.45
C VAL A 141 5.40 -4.72 11.92
N THR A 142 4.32 -5.07 12.62
CA THR A 142 4.33 -5.51 14.01
C THR A 142 4.06 -7.01 14.08
N LEU A 143 4.86 -7.70 14.88
CA LEU A 143 4.76 -9.14 15.07
C LEU A 143 4.33 -9.48 16.49
N GLU A 144 3.33 -10.35 16.60
CA GLU A 144 2.98 -10.96 17.89
C GLU A 144 4.07 -11.90 18.42
N LYS A 145 3.93 -12.26 19.70
CA LYS A 145 4.78 -13.25 20.37
C LYS A 145 4.74 -14.59 19.63
N GLY A 146 5.89 -15.24 19.54
CA GLY A 146 6.04 -16.57 18.93
C GLY A 146 6.39 -16.52 17.43
N ILE A 147 6.26 -15.37 16.78
CA ILE A 147 6.62 -15.25 15.36
C ILE A 147 8.14 -15.19 15.21
N LYS A 148 8.69 -16.13 14.43
CA LYS A 148 10.10 -16.16 14.08
C LYS A 148 10.35 -15.31 12.83
N VAL A 149 11.30 -14.38 12.90
CA VAL A 149 11.76 -13.61 11.73
C VAL A 149 12.86 -14.39 11.01
N LEU A 150 12.68 -14.65 9.72
CA LEU A 150 13.61 -15.41 8.88
C LEU A 150 14.51 -14.49 8.03
N GLY A 151 14.05 -13.28 7.72
CA GLY A 151 14.85 -12.26 7.04
C GLY A 151 14.07 -10.97 6.81
N HIS A 152 14.75 -9.83 6.77
CA HIS A 152 14.15 -8.53 6.43
C HIS A 152 15.21 -7.50 6.00
N ASN A 153 14.78 -6.40 5.37
CA ASN A 153 15.60 -5.19 5.13
C ASN A 153 15.04 -3.92 5.80
N ALA A 154 14.24 -4.06 6.87
CA ALA A 154 13.75 -2.93 7.65
C ALA A 154 14.88 -1.96 8.06
N GLN A 155 14.61 -0.66 7.96
CA GLN A 155 15.55 0.41 8.32
C GLN A 155 15.61 0.60 9.84
N THR A 156 14.47 0.43 10.51
CA THR A 156 14.36 0.56 11.96
C THR A 156 13.75 -0.70 12.54
N LYS A 157 14.32 -1.16 13.67
CA LYS A 157 13.73 -2.19 14.52
C LYS A 157 13.39 -1.56 15.87
N LEU A 158 12.10 -1.43 16.15
CA LEU A 158 11.58 -0.97 17.44
C LEU A 158 11.23 -2.21 18.26
N SER A 159 11.97 -2.43 19.36
CA SER A 159 11.68 -3.51 20.31
C SER A 159 11.07 -2.88 21.55
N THR A 160 9.88 -3.32 21.98
CA THR A 160 9.29 -2.92 23.26
C THR A 160 9.12 -4.15 24.13
N LEU A 161 9.02 -3.98 25.46
CA LEU A 161 8.86 -5.08 26.41
C LEU A 161 7.62 -5.96 26.14
N ASP A 162 6.59 -5.42 25.47
CA ASP A 162 5.32 -6.10 25.19
C ASP A 162 5.10 -6.50 23.71
N HIS A 163 5.90 -5.99 22.76
CA HIS A 163 5.81 -6.34 21.33
C HIS A 163 7.12 -6.95 20.83
N PHE A 164 7.07 -8.20 20.35
CA PHE A 164 8.23 -9.02 19.96
C PHE A 164 9.02 -8.48 18.76
N GLY A 165 8.50 -7.44 18.10
CA GLY A 165 9.27 -6.54 17.27
C GLY A 165 8.37 -5.78 16.32
N SER A 166 8.62 -4.47 16.20
CA SER A 166 8.09 -3.64 15.13
C SER A 166 9.23 -3.27 14.19
N TYR A 167 8.96 -3.34 12.90
CA TYR A 167 9.93 -3.15 11.83
C TYR A 167 9.41 -2.10 10.87
N GLN A 168 10.25 -1.14 10.53
CA GLN A 168 9.81 0.02 9.78
C GLN A 168 10.65 0.24 8.52
N TRP A 169 9.96 0.66 7.46
CA TRP A 169 10.54 1.13 6.21
C TRP A 169 10.01 2.52 5.90
N ARG A 170 10.91 3.42 5.50
CA ARG A 170 10.59 4.64 4.79
C ARG A 170 10.63 4.35 3.29
N ILE A 171 9.52 4.61 2.61
CA ILE A 171 9.33 4.35 1.18
C ILE A 171 9.27 5.70 0.48
N LYS A 172 10.39 6.09 -0.13
CA LYS A 172 10.52 7.34 -0.90
C LYS A 172 10.44 7.13 -2.41
N SER A 173 10.59 5.89 -2.83
CA SER A 173 10.46 5.47 -4.21
C SER A 173 10.10 3.99 -4.23
N PRO A 174 9.68 3.47 -5.39
CA PRO A 174 9.39 2.06 -5.50
C PRO A 174 10.61 1.14 -5.34
N ASP A 175 11.82 1.68 -5.52
CA ASP A 175 13.08 0.95 -5.32
C ASP A 175 13.40 0.68 -3.85
N ALA A 176 12.63 1.25 -2.92
CA ALA A 176 12.77 0.95 -1.49
C ALA A 176 12.59 -0.54 -1.17
N ASP A 177 11.82 -1.25 -2.02
CA ASP A 177 11.68 -2.72 -2.03
C ASP A 177 11.63 -3.36 -0.63
N PRO A 178 10.69 -2.94 0.24
CA PRO A 178 10.61 -3.47 1.59
C PRO A 178 10.34 -4.97 1.52
N PHE A 179 11.06 -5.77 2.30
CA PHE A 179 10.80 -7.19 2.41
C PHE A 179 10.96 -7.68 3.85
N MET A 180 10.11 -8.65 4.20
CA MET A 180 10.22 -9.42 5.43
C MET A 180 9.65 -10.82 5.20
N ILE A 181 10.35 -11.83 5.73
CA ILE A 181 9.87 -13.21 5.79
C ILE A 181 9.74 -13.58 7.26
N VAL A 182 8.54 -14.01 7.65
CA VAL A 182 8.25 -14.48 9.00
C VAL A 182 7.66 -15.89 8.99
N GLN A 183 7.79 -16.58 10.10
CA GLN A 183 7.21 -17.88 10.35
C GLN A 183 6.42 -17.83 11.66
N PRO A 184 5.09 -17.82 11.58
CA PRO A 184 4.23 -17.99 12.75
C PRO A 184 4.47 -19.38 13.37
N THR A 185 4.63 -19.45 14.70
CA THR A 185 4.67 -20.73 15.43
C THR A 185 3.29 -21.35 15.49
N LYS A 186 3.20 -22.64 15.18
CA LYS A 186 1.97 -23.43 15.31
C LYS A 186 1.44 -23.44 16.74
#